data_AF-A0A022M8J6-F1
#
_entry.id   AF-A0A022M8J6-F1
#
_cell.length_a   1.000
_cell.length_b   1.000
_cell.length_c   1.000
_cell.angle_alpha   90.00
_cell.angle_beta   90.00
_cell.angle_gamma   90.00
#
_symmetry.space_group_name_H-M   'P 1'
#
loop_
_entity.id
_entity.type
_entity.pdbx_description
1 polymer ?
#
loop_
_entity_poly.entity_id
_entity_poly.type
_entity_poly.pdbx_seq_one_letter_code
_entity_poly.pdbx_strand_id
1 'polypeptide(L)'
;MALGTAPHTATVLPELRFDAGRICLDLLATTHPAERLGTPAPLRAWITGSGLVPPGTGLAHADHTWAAAFRELRGQVAYLVDAHLDG
;
A
#
# COMPACT_ATOMS: atom_id res chain seq x y z
N MET A 1 23.80 37.16 -29.00
CA MET A 1 23.32 36.70 -27.69
C MET A 1 22.42 35.50 -27.93
N ALA A 2 22.94 34.27 -27.80
CA ALA A 2 22.17 33.05 -27.99
C ALA A 2 21.65 32.59 -26.62
N LEU A 3 20.33 32.55 -26.44
CA LEU A 3 19.69 31.99 -25.26
C LEU A 3 19.87 30.46 -25.30
N GLY A 4 20.55 29.91 -24.30
CA GLY A 4 20.69 28.47 -24.14
C GLY A 4 19.32 27.86 -23.85
N THR A 5 18.83 27.05 -24.78
CA THR A 5 17.68 26.18 -24.55
C THR A 5 18.12 25.08 -23.60
N ALA A 6 17.85 25.25 -22.30
CA ALA A 6 18.04 24.18 -21.33
C ALA A 6 17.14 22.99 -21.75
N PRO A 7 17.68 21.76 -21.84
CA PRO A 7 16.84 20.59 -22.04
C PRO A 7 15.92 20.47 -20.84
N HIS A 8 14.61 20.57 -21.10
CA HIS A 8 13.59 20.10 -20.19
C HIS A 8 13.79 18.59 -20.11
N THR A 9 14.46 18.13 -19.06
CA THR A 9 14.50 16.71 -18.71
C THR A 9 13.07 16.30 -18.41
N ALA A 10 12.39 15.78 -19.42
CA ALA A 10 11.17 15.03 -19.20
C ALA A 10 11.56 13.90 -18.24
N THR A 11 11.03 13.95 -17.01
CA THR A 11 11.07 12.78 -16.13
C THR A 11 10.38 11.68 -16.90
N VAL A 12 11.14 10.73 -17.44
CA VAL A 12 10.60 9.46 -17.89
C VAL A 12 10.01 8.87 -16.62
N LEU A 13 8.69 8.95 -16.48
CA LEU A 13 8.02 8.22 -15.43
C LEU A 13 8.45 6.77 -15.66
N PRO A 14 9.02 6.11 -14.64
CA PRO A 14 9.25 4.68 -14.74
C PRO A 14 7.96 4.06 -15.26
N GLU A 15 8.06 3.10 -16.18
CA GLU A 15 6.93 2.25 -16.54
C GLU A 15 6.28 1.85 -15.21
N LEU A 16 4.99 2.17 -15.04
CA LEU A 16 4.24 2.00 -13.80
C LEU A 16 4.08 0.50 -13.52
N ARG A 17 5.20 -0.15 -13.18
CA ARG A 17 5.28 -1.52 -12.75
C ARG A 17 4.76 -1.56 -11.32
N PHE A 18 3.88 -2.51 -11.06
CA PHE A 18 3.48 -2.81 -9.70
C PHE A 18 4.70 -3.32 -8.94
N ASP A 19 5.33 -2.46 -8.14
CA ASP A 19 6.39 -2.86 -7.22
C ASP A 19 5.71 -3.25 -5.90
N ALA A 20 5.40 -4.55 -5.76
CA ALA A 20 4.84 -5.12 -4.55
C ALA A 20 5.87 -5.05 -3.42
N GLY A 21 6.06 -3.87 -2.84
CA GLY A 21 6.98 -3.66 -1.73
C GLY A 21 6.56 -4.48 -0.51
N ARG A 22 7.45 -4.57 0.49
CA ARG A 22 7.23 -5.32 1.75
C ARG A 22 5.85 -5.04 2.37
N ILE A 23 5.34 -3.82 2.26
CA ILE A 23 4.05 -3.43 2.82
C ILE A 23 2.84 -4.14 2.18
N CYS A 24 2.89 -4.38 0.86
CA CYS A 24 1.83 -5.10 0.16
C CYS A 24 1.82 -6.57 0.59
N LEU A 25 3.00 -7.18 0.72
CA LEU A 25 3.14 -8.56 1.19
C LEU A 25 2.72 -8.71 2.66
N ASP A 26 3.07 -7.76 3.51
CA ASP A 26 2.65 -7.72 4.91
C ASP A 26 1.12 -7.56 5.04
N LEU A 27 0.51 -6.74 4.18
CA LEU A 27 -0.95 -6.64 4.08
C LEU A 27 -1.57 -7.99 3.70
N LEU A 28 -1.05 -8.69 2.68
CA LEU A 28 -1.52 -10.03 2.29
C LEU A 28 -1.42 -11.05 3.43
N ALA A 29 -0.32 -11.02 4.18
CA ALA A 29 -0.04 -11.93 5.29
C ALA A 29 -1.05 -11.80 6.45
N THR A 30 -1.82 -10.71 6.53
CA THR A 30 -2.85 -10.52 7.56
C THR A 30 -4.03 -11.49 7.49
N THR A 31 -4.08 -12.35 6.45
CA THR A 31 -5.04 -13.46 6.33
C THR A 31 -4.59 -14.74 7.03
N HIS A 32 -3.31 -14.86 7.40
CA HIS A 32 -2.73 -16.09 7.93
C HIS A 32 -2.30 -15.95 9.41
N PRO A 33 -2.62 -16.91 10.30
CA PRO A 33 -3.43 -18.12 10.05
C PRO A 33 -4.95 -17.86 10.02
N ALA A 34 -5.40 -16.65 10.37
CA ALA A 34 -6.81 -16.24 10.34
C ALA A 34 -6.90 -14.75 10.02
N GLU A 35 -8.11 -14.25 9.72
CA GLU A 35 -8.37 -12.83 9.45
C GLU A 35 -7.96 -11.94 10.63
N ARG A 36 -6.93 -11.12 10.45
CA ARG A 36 -6.44 -10.18 11.47
C ARG A 36 -7.04 -8.78 11.35
N LEU A 37 -7.53 -8.36 10.19
CA LEU A 37 -8.03 -6.99 9.95
C LEU A 37 -9.55 -6.86 10.05
N GLY A 38 -10.22 -7.79 10.73
CA GLY A 38 -11.67 -7.81 10.85
C GLY A 38 -12.28 -6.69 11.71
N THR A 39 -11.46 -5.97 12.51
CA THR A 39 -11.92 -4.89 13.37
C THR A 39 -10.95 -3.69 13.35
N PRO A 40 -11.37 -2.50 13.80
CA PRO A 40 -10.56 -1.28 13.72
C PRO A 40 -9.29 -1.33 14.59
N ALA A 41 -9.32 -2.01 15.74
CA ALA A 41 -8.18 -2.04 16.64
C ALA A 41 -6.95 -2.76 16.04
N PRO A 42 -7.07 -4.00 15.53
CA PRO A 42 -6.01 -4.66 14.76
C PRO A 42 -5.57 -3.89 13.52
N LEU A 43 -6.50 -3.26 12.79
CA LEU A 43 -6.14 -2.42 11.63
C LEU A 43 -5.21 -1.28 12.04
N ARG A 44 -5.55 -0.54 13.09
CA ARG A 44 -4.72 0.56 13.60
C ARG A 44 -3.34 0.07 14.04
N ALA A 45 -3.29 -1.05 14.77
CA ALA A 45 -2.04 -1.66 15.20
C ALA A 45 -1.16 -2.04 14.00
N TRP A 46 -1.77 -2.61 12.95
CA TRP A 46 -1.06 -2.95 11.71
C TRP A 46 -0.54 -1.70 10.97
N ILE A 47 -1.37 -0.66 10.77
CA ILE A 47 -0.96 0.59 10.11
C ILE A 47 0.24 1.24 10.83
N THR A 48 0.22 1.27 12.17
CA THR A 48 1.34 1.81 12.95
C THR A 48 2.56 0.90 12.90
N GLY A 49 2.38 -0.42 13.06
CA GLY A 49 3.48 -1.38 13.09
C GLY A 49 4.18 -1.57 11.74
N SER A 50 3.46 -1.34 10.65
CA SER A 50 3.97 -1.46 9.28
C SER A 50 4.74 -0.22 8.79
N GLY A 51 4.67 0.88 9.54
CA GLY A 51 5.37 2.13 9.21
C GLY A 51 4.69 2.96 8.12
N LEU A 52 3.42 2.67 7.78
CA LEU A 52 2.63 3.46 6.83
C LEU A 52 2.41 4.90 7.30
N VAL A 53 2.46 5.12 8.62
CA VAL A 53 2.31 6.43 9.25
C VAL A 53 3.46 6.68 10.22
N PRO A 54 3.84 7.95 10.46
CA PRO A 54 4.80 8.28 11.51
C PRO A 54 4.39 7.73 12.89
N PRO A 55 5.36 7.40 13.76
CA PRO A 55 5.07 7.04 15.14
C PRO A 55 4.27 8.13 15.86
N GLY A 56 3.20 7.75 16.57
CA GLY A 56 2.33 8.67 17.29
C GLY A 56 1.20 9.29 16.47
N THR A 57 1.05 8.96 15.18
CA THR A 57 -0.12 9.37 14.39
C THR A 57 -1.41 8.83 15.02
N GLY A 58 -2.33 9.73 15.39
CA GLY A 58 -3.62 9.37 15.94
C GLY A 58 -4.55 8.77 14.89
N LEU A 59 -4.88 7.49 15.02
CA LEU A 59 -5.75 6.77 14.07
C LEU A 59 -7.20 6.64 14.55
N ALA A 60 -7.68 7.49 15.46
CA ALA A 60 -9.03 7.37 16.05
C ALA A 60 -10.17 7.35 15.01
N HIS A 61 -9.96 7.99 13.85
CA HIS A 61 -10.90 8.03 12.73
C HIS A 61 -10.92 6.76 11.86
N ALA A 62 -9.93 5.87 11.99
CA ALA A 62 -9.90 4.60 11.26
C ALA A 62 -10.89 3.63 11.91
N ASP A 63 -12.12 3.61 11.40
CA ASP A 63 -13.25 2.85 11.94
C ASP A 63 -13.50 1.54 11.16
N HIS A 64 -14.72 0.98 11.28
CA HIS A 64 -15.08 -0.26 10.60
C HIS A 64 -15.11 -0.15 9.08
N THR A 65 -15.36 1.05 8.54
CA THR A 65 -15.36 1.29 7.09
C THR A 65 -13.94 1.15 6.53
N TRP A 66 -12.95 1.62 7.28
CA TRP A 66 -11.53 1.41 6.95
C TRP A 66 -11.16 -0.07 6.99
N ALA A 67 -11.61 -0.82 8.01
CA ALA A 67 -11.37 -2.26 8.08
C ALA A 67 -11.92 -3.01 6.86
N ALA A 68 -13.11 -2.66 6.39
CA ALA A 68 -13.67 -3.21 5.15
C ALA A 68 -12.84 -2.81 3.92
N ALA A 69 -12.51 -1.52 3.78
CA ALA A 69 -11.74 -1.00 2.65
C ALA A 69 -10.34 -1.61 2.56
N PHE A 70 -9.65 -1.82 3.69
CA PHE A 70 -8.33 -2.48 3.70
C PHE A 70 -8.42 -3.95 3.32
N ARG A 71 -9.51 -4.66 3.66
CA ARG A 71 -9.73 -6.04 3.22
C ARG A 71 -10.00 -6.13 1.73
N GLU A 72 -10.76 -5.18 1.19
CA GLU A 72 -10.99 -5.06 -0.25
C GLU A 72 -9.68 -4.76 -1.00
N LEU A 73 -8.92 -3.75 -0.53
CA LEU A 73 -7.60 -3.43 -1.06
C LEU A 73 -6.67 -4.64 -1.04
N ARG A 74 -6.65 -5.40 0.06
CA ARG A 74 -5.86 -6.64 0.16
C ARG A 74 -6.27 -7.67 -0.89
N GLY A 75 -7.56 -7.80 -1.19
CA GLY A 75 -8.05 -8.67 -2.27
C GLY A 75 -7.58 -8.21 -3.65
N GLN A 76 -7.62 -6.91 -3.93
CA GLN A 76 -7.11 -6.33 -5.18
C GLN A 76 -5.59 -6.54 -5.31
N VAL A 77 -4.83 -6.33 -4.23
CA VAL A 77 -3.38 -6.59 -4.19
C VAL A 77 -3.09 -8.08 -4.41
N ALA A 78 -3.88 -8.99 -3.82
CA ALA A 78 -3.69 -10.43 -4.00
C ALA A 78 -3.85 -10.80 -5.48
N TYR A 79 -4.89 -10.28 -6.12
CA TYR A 79 -5.14 -10.47 -7.55
C TYR A 79 -3.97 -9.96 -8.42
N LEU A 80 -3.46 -8.75 -8.14
CA LEU A 80 -2.33 -8.20 -8.90
C LEU A 80 -1.05 -9.01 -8.71
N VAL A 81 -0.77 -9.49 -7.49
CA VAL A 81 0.39 -10.34 -7.21
C VAL A 81 0.26 -11.67 -7.93
N ASP A 82 -0.92 -12.32 -7.87
CA ASP A 82 -1.19 -13.58 -8.56
C ASP A 82 -1.00 -13.44 -10.08
N ALA A 83 -1.61 -12.43 -10.69
CA ALA A 83 -1.46 -12.12 -12.11
C ALA A 83 -0.01 -11.83 -12.51
N HIS A 84 0.78 -11.18 -11.65
CA HIS A 84 2.20 -10.94 -11.90
C HIS A 84 3.05 -12.21 -11.82
N LEU A 85 2.66 -13.17 -10.98
CA LEU A 85 3.33 -14.46 -10.84
C LEU A 85 2.98 -15.42 -11.99
N ASP A 86 1.80 -15.26 -12.60
CA ASP A 86 1.34 -16.08 -13.73
C ASP A 86 2.03 -15.76 -15.07
N GLY A 87 2.60 -14.55 -15.23
CA GLY A 87 3.43 -14.17 -16.40
C GLY A 87 2.77 -13.22 -17.39
#